data_AF-A0AA40BIC3-F1
#
_entry.id   AF-A0AA40BIC3-F1
#
_cell.length_a   1.000
_cell.length_b   1.000
_cell.length_c   1.000
_cell.angle_alpha   90.00
_cell.angle_beta   90.00
_cell.angle_gamma   90.00
#
_symmetry.space_group_name_H-M   'P 1'
#
loop_
_entity.id
_entity.type
_entity.pdbx_description
1 polymer ?
#
loop_
_entity_poly.entity_id
_entity_poly.type
_entity_poly.pdbx_seq_one_letter_code
_entity_poly.pdbx_strand_id
1 'polypeptide(L)'
;MVRYDGGRASGLALVDMLLNKNRVVLDIQRETVDEKKELIDTEAGQVLNEELRKIQAMYQKKLKKHKEELEQADEKSKKEIAAIMQEMGDKLAEAERAREDLRRTGTQHDRQ
;
A
#
# COMPACT_ATOMS: atom_id res chain seq x y z
N MET A 1 -0.28 -36.44 -30.72
CA MET A 1 -0.32 -34.97 -30.99
C MET A 1 0.02 -34.79 -32.46
N VAL A 2 -0.92 -34.32 -33.30
CA VAL A 2 -0.63 -34.07 -34.72
C VAL A 2 0.02 -32.69 -34.84
N ARG A 3 1.13 -32.59 -35.56
CA ARG A 3 1.88 -31.35 -35.77
C ARG A 3 2.08 -31.18 -37.27
N TYR A 4 1.92 -29.94 -37.76
CA TYR A 4 2.15 -29.62 -39.16
C TYR A 4 3.67 -29.63 -39.46
N ASP A 5 4.06 -30.34 -40.51
CA ASP A 5 5.45 -30.47 -40.97
C ASP A 5 5.71 -29.80 -42.33
N GLY A 6 4.73 -29.04 -42.86
CA GLY A 6 4.81 -28.44 -44.19
C GLY A 6 4.25 -29.33 -45.31
N GLY A 7 3.97 -30.60 -45.04
CA GLY A 7 3.41 -31.55 -45.99
C GLY A 7 1.88 -31.54 -46.06
N ARG A 8 1.35 -31.86 -47.24
CA ARG A 8 -0.11 -31.97 -47.47
C ARG A 8 -0.79 -32.96 -46.51
N ALA A 9 -0.13 -34.08 -46.21
CA ALA A 9 -0.68 -35.11 -45.33
C ALA A 9 -0.83 -34.63 -43.88
N SER A 10 0.18 -33.94 -43.34
CA SER A 10 0.10 -33.38 -41.99
C SER A 10 -0.90 -32.22 -41.90
N GLY A 11 -1.06 -31.44 -42.99
CA GLY A 11 -2.10 -30.42 -43.10
C GLY A 11 -3.52 -31.00 -43.04
N LEU A 12 -3.81 -32.05 -43.81
CA LEU A 12 -5.10 -32.72 -43.79
C LEU A 12 -5.41 -33.35 -42.42
N ALA A 13 -4.42 -34.01 -41.81
CA ALA A 13 -4.58 -34.59 -40.47
C ALA A 13 -4.88 -33.52 -39.40
N LEU A 14 -4.38 -32.29 -39.57
CA LEU A 14 -4.67 -31.18 -38.67
C LEU A 14 -6.10 -30.65 -38.86
N VAL A 15 -6.55 -30.55 -40.11
CA VAL A 15 -7.92 -30.14 -40.45
C VAL A 15 -8.94 -31.15 -39.91
N ASP A 16 -8.71 -32.45 -40.11
CA ASP A 16 -9.59 -33.51 -39.57
C ASP A 16 -9.67 -33.46 -38.05
N MET A 17 -8.55 -33.17 -37.37
CA MET A 17 -8.56 -33.00 -35.91
C MET A 17 -9.39 -31.79 -35.48
N LEU A 18 -9.28 -30.67 -36.20
CA LEU A 18 -10.03 -29.44 -35.88
C LEU A 18 -11.52 -29.61 -36.15
N LEU A 19 -11.89 -30.31 -37.21
CA LEU A 19 -13.29 -30.62 -37.55
C LEU A 19 -13.96 -31.55 -36.54
N ASN A 20 -13.20 -32.49 -35.97
CA ASN A 20 -13.71 -33.48 -35.02
C ASN A 20 -13.61 -33.04 -33.54
N LYS A 21 -13.06 -31.86 -33.25
CA LYS A 21 -13.03 -31.32 -31.89
C LYS A 21 -14.37 -30.69 -31.53
N ASN A 22 -14.96 -31.15 -30.43
CA ASN A 22 -16.05 -30.42 -29.77
C ASN A 22 -15.55 -29.03 -29.36
N ARG A 23 -16.07 -27.98 -30.01
CA ARG A 23 -15.82 -26.60 -29.61
C ARG A 23 -16.44 -26.38 -28.24
N VAL A 24 -15.62 -26.36 -27.20
CA VAL A 24 -15.99 -25.69 -25.94
C VAL A 24 -15.73 -24.21 -26.18
N VAL A 25 -16.75 -23.50 -26.69
CA VAL A 25 -16.70 -22.05 -26.74
C VAL A 25 -16.82 -21.58 -25.29
N LEU A 26 -15.76 -20.95 -24.77
CA LEU A 26 -15.85 -20.30 -23.46
C LEU A 26 -16.87 -19.17 -23.57
N ASP A 27 -17.70 -18.97 -22.54
CA ASP A 27 -18.74 -17.95 -22.58
C ASP A 27 -18.19 -16.56 -22.92
N ILE A 28 -17.01 -16.20 -22.39
CA ILE A 28 -16.32 -14.95 -22.73
C ILE A 28 -16.00 -14.82 -24.22
N GLN A 29 -15.66 -15.93 -24.89
CA GLN A 29 -15.35 -15.93 -26.33
C GLN A 29 -16.63 -15.77 -27.16
N ARG A 30 -17.74 -16.39 -26.75
CA ARG A 30 -19.04 -16.12 -27.36
C ARG A 30 -19.39 -14.64 -27.21
N GLU A 31 -19.25 -14.10 -26.00
CA GLU A 31 -19.60 -12.71 -25.71
C GLU A 31 -18.75 -11.70 -26.49
N THR A 32 -17.43 -11.90 -26.57
CA THR A 32 -16.55 -10.97 -27.30
C THR A 32 -16.55 -11.14 -28.81
N VAL A 33 -16.69 -12.37 -29.32
CA VAL A 33 -16.57 -12.66 -30.75
C VAL A 33 -17.92 -12.67 -31.44
N ASP A 34 -18.90 -13.37 -30.88
CA ASP A 34 -20.22 -13.55 -31.50
C ASP A 34 -21.15 -12.38 -31.14
N GLU A 35 -21.17 -11.98 -29.87
CA GLU A 35 -22.05 -10.91 -29.38
C GLU A 35 -21.41 -9.51 -29.45
N LYS A 36 -20.12 -9.43 -29.83
CA LYS A 36 -19.34 -8.19 -29.92
C LYS A 36 -19.39 -7.30 -28.67
N LYS A 37 -19.58 -7.90 -27.50
CA LYS A 37 -19.49 -7.19 -26.22
C LYS A 37 -18.06 -6.71 -26.01
N GLU A 38 -17.88 -5.53 -25.41
CA GLU A 38 -16.58 -5.15 -24.90
C GLU A 38 -16.20 -6.03 -23.71
N LEU A 39 -14.90 -6.19 -23.45
CA LEU A 39 -14.43 -7.02 -22.35
C LEU A 39 -15.05 -6.63 -21.01
N ILE A 40 -15.26 -5.33 -20.77
CA ILE A 40 -15.87 -4.81 -19.54
C ILE A 40 -17.36 -5.18 -19.38
N ASP A 41 -18.03 -5.49 -20.50
CA ASP A 41 -19.44 -5.86 -20.54
C ASP A 41 -19.66 -7.38 -20.48
N THR A 42 -18.58 -8.17 -20.60
CA THR A 42 -18.64 -9.63 -20.42
C THR A 42 -18.89 -9.99 -18.96
N GLU A 43 -19.51 -11.14 -18.70
CA GLU A 43 -19.77 -11.60 -17.32
C GLU A 43 -18.45 -11.75 -16.54
N ALA A 44 -17.44 -12.36 -17.17
CA ALA A 44 -16.10 -12.49 -16.60
C ALA A 44 -15.45 -11.13 -16.32
N GLY A 45 -15.64 -10.16 -17.23
CA GLY A 45 -15.15 -8.79 -17.07
C GLY A 45 -15.82 -8.05 -15.91
N GLN A 46 -17.13 -8.23 -15.73
CA GLN A 46 -17.88 -7.64 -14.62
C GLN A 46 -17.40 -8.20 -13.28
N VAL A 47 -17.26 -9.52 -13.16
CA VAL A 47 -16.75 -10.18 -11.95
C VAL A 47 -15.35 -9.67 -11.60
N LEU A 48 -14.45 -9.63 -12.58
CA LEU A 48 -13.09 -9.13 -12.36
C LEU A 48 -13.09 -7.65 -11.94
N ASN A 49 -13.92 -6.83 -12.56
CA ASN A 49 -14.04 -5.40 -12.24
C ASN A 49 -14.58 -5.19 -10.81
N GLU A 50 -15.56 -6.00 -10.37
CA GLU A 50 -16.02 -5.97 -8.98
C GLU A 50 -14.91 -6.33 -7.99
N GLU A 51 -14.13 -7.36 -8.27
CA GLU A 51 -12.98 -7.72 -7.44
C GLU A 51 -11.95 -6.60 -7.38
N LEU A 52 -11.62 -5.99 -8.53
CA LEU A 52 -10.71 -4.84 -8.59
C LEU A 52 -11.23 -3.66 -7.78
N ARG A 53 -12.53 -3.35 -7.83
CA ARG A 53 -13.14 -2.30 -7.00
C ARG A 53 -13.06 -2.62 -5.51
N LYS A 54 -13.31 -3.88 -5.11
CA LYS A 54 -13.16 -4.33 -3.72
C LYS A 54 -11.71 -4.17 -3.23
N ILE A 55 -10.74 -4.56 -4.07
CA ILE A 55 -9.30 -4.42 -3.78
C ILE A 55 -8.93 -2.94 -3.64
N GLN A 56 -9.38 -2.09 -4.57
CA GLN A 56 -9.15 -0.64 -4.53
C GLN A 56 -9.70 -0.02 -3.25
N ALA A 57 -10.95 -0.33 -2.88
CA ALA A 57 -11.58 0.18 -1.67
C ALA A 57 -10.82 -0.29 -0.40
N MET A 58 -10.39 -1.55 -0.37
CA MET A 58 -9.57 -2.07 0.73
C MET A 58 -8.26 -1.29 0.87
N TYR A 59 -7.53 -1.06 -0.23
CA TYR A 59 -6.27 -0.33 -0.19
C TYR A 59 -6.46 1.15 0.16
N GLN A 60 -7.52 1.80 -0.32
CA GLN A 60 -7.85 3.17 0.08
C GLN A 60 -8.11 3.25 1.59
N LYS A 61 -8.84 2.29 2.17
CA LYS A 61 -9.07 2.22 3.62
C LYS A 61 -7.77 2.00 4.39
N LYS A 62 -6.89 1.11 3.93
CA LYS A 62 -5.57 0.87 4.54
C LYS A 62 -4.70 2.13 4.50
N LEU A 63 -4.63 2.81 3.36
CA LEU A 63 -3.88 4.05 3.21
C LEU A 63 -4.41 5.14 4.14
N LYS A 64 -5.73 5.29 4.25
CA LYS A 64 -6.34 6.24 5.20
C LYS A 64 -5.94 5.93 6.63
N LYS A 65 -6.05 4.66 7.04
CA LYS A 65 -5.68 4.22 8.40
C LYS A 65 -4.21 4.50 8.70
N HIS A 66 -3.30 4.17 7.77
CA HIS A 66 -1.88 4.42 7.98
C HIS A 66 -1.53 5.91 8.04
N LYS A 67 -2.23 6.77 7.28
CA LYS A 67 -2.08 8.22 7.41
C LYS A 67 -2.51 8.71 8.79
N GLU A 68 -3.67 8.25 9.28
CA GLU A 68 -4.16 8.59 10.61
C GLU A 68 -3.20 8.10 11.71
N GLU A 69 -2.65 6.88 11.58
CA GLU A 69 -1.65 6.33 12.51
C GLU A 69 -0.36 7.16 12.53
N LEU A 70 0.13 7.59 11.35
CA LEU A 70 1.31 8.44 11.25
C LEU A 70 1.09 9.81 11.87
N GLU A 71 -0.06 10.44 11.60
CA GLU A 71 -0.40 11.75 12.17
C GLU A 71 -0.51 11.68 13.70
N GLN A 72 -1.13 10.63 14.23
CA GLN A 72 -1.21 10.41 15.67
C GLN A 72 0.17 10.18 16.31
N ALA A 73 1.05 9.41 15.64
CA ALA A 73 2.40 9.17 16.11
C ALA A 73 3.25 10.46 16.10
N ASP A 74 3.13 11.27 15.05
CA ASP A 74 3.82 12.56 14.93
C ASP A 74 3.36 13.53 16.02
N GLU A 75 2.05 13.66 16.23
CA GLU A 75 1.49 14.52 17.29
C GLU A 75 1.90 14.05 18.70
N LYS A 76 1.95 12.73 18.92
CA LYS A 76 2.45 12.19 20.18
C LYS A 76 3.93 12.51 20.38
N SER A 77 4.74 12.30 19.34
CA SER A 77 6.18 12.61 19.35
C SER A 77 6.45 14.08 19.64
N LYS A 78 5.73 15.01 18.99
CA LYS A 78 5.85 16.45 19.24
C LYS A 78 5.54 16.81 20.69
N LYS A 79 4.48 16.22 21.27
CA LYS A 79 4.13 16.45 22.68
C LYS A 79 5.20 15.94 23.63
N GLU A 80 5.73 14.75 23.38
CA GLU A 80 6.82 14.17 24.17
C GLU A 80 8.09 15.04 24.09
N ILE A 81 8.48 15.47 22.89
CA ILE A 81 9.63 16.37 22.69
C ILE A 81 9.40 17.70 23.42
N ALA A 82 8.21 18.30 23.31
CA ALA A 82 7.89 19.55 23.98
C ALA A 82 7.98 19.41 25.52
N ALA A 83 7.47 18.31 26.07
CA ALA A 83 7.56 18.03 27.51
C ALA A 83 9.03 17.86 27.96
N ILE A 84 9.84 17.14 27.19
CA ILE A 84 11.27 16.97 27.47
C ILE A 84 12.02 18.31 27.42
N MET A 85 11.71 19.15 26.42
CA MET A 85 12.33 20.48 26.30
C MET A 85 11.96 21.38 27.48
N GLN A 86 10.70 21.33 27.92
CA GLN A 86 10.25 22.07 29.10
C GLN A 86 10.98 21.59 30.36
N GLU A 87 11.03 20.28 30.61
CA GLU A 87 11.71 19.71 31.77
C GLU A 87 13.22 20.05 31.78
N MET A 88 13.88 20.02 30.63
CA MET A 88 15.28 20.44 30.51
C MET A 88 15.45 21.94 30.80
N GLY A 89 14.54 22.78 30.31
CA GLY A 89 14.54 24.21 30.58
C GLY A 89 14.40 24.52 32.08
N ASP A 90 13.48 23.83 32.76
CA ASP A 90 13.25 23.99 34.19
C ASP A 90 14.50 23.56 35.00
N LYS A 91 15.10 22.41 34.67
CA LYS A 91 16.34 21.94 35.31
C LYS A 91 17.52 22.88 35.08
N LEU A 92 17.65 23.46 33.89
CA LEU A 92 18.69 24.46 33.60
C LEU A 92 18.50 25.71 34.45
N ALA A 93 17.28 26.23 34.54
CA ALA A 93 16.96 27.39 35.38
C ALA A 93 17.24 27.13 36.87
N GLU A 94 16.92 25.93 37.37
CA GLU A 94 17.27 25.52 38.74
C GLU A 94 18.78 25.46 38.95
N ALA A 95 19.52 24.86 38.01
CA ALA A 95 20.98 24.78 38.08
C ALA A 95 21.66 26.16 38.03
N GLU A 96 21.13 27.09 37.23
CA GLU A 96 21.60 28.47 37.19
C GLU A 96 21.36 29.20 38.52
N ARG A 97 20.17 29.07 39.11
CA ARG A 97 19.86 29.65 40.44
C ARG A 97 20.79 29.10 41.52
N ALA A 98 20.96 27.77 41.55
CA ALA A 98 21.86 27.12 42.50
C ALA A 98 23.32 27.61 42.34
N ARG A 99 23.77 27.81 41.09
CA ARG A 99 25.09 28.41 40.80
C ARG A 99 25.21 29.84 41.31
N GLU A 100 24.20 30.68 41.10
CA GLU A 100 24.22 32.06 41.59
C GLU A 100 24.27 32.14 43.12
N ASP A 101 23.50 31.30 43.80
CA ASP A 101 23.46 31.25 45.27
C ASP A 101 24.79 30.76 45.86
N LEU A 102 25.43 29.76 45.24
CA LEU A 102 26.79 29.34 45.58
C LEU A 102 27.82 30.47 45.36
N ARG A 103 27.67 31.27 44.29
CA ARG A 103 28.56 32.40 44.03
C ARG A 103 28.42 33.50 45.09
N ARG A 104 27.19 33.77 45.54
CA ARG A 104 26.90 34.75 46.60
C ARG A 104 27.41 34.30 47.96
N THR A 105 27.25 33.03 48.31
CA THR A 105 27.71 32.47 49.59
C THR A 105 29.23 32.33 49.64
N GLY A 106 29.89 31.92 48.54
CA GLY A 106 31.35 31.87 48.44
C GLY A 106 32.02 33.25 48.57
N THR A 107 31.42 34.30 48.00
CA THR A 107 31.97 35.67 48.11
C THR A 107 31.77 36.33 49.49
N GLN A 108 30.90 35.79 50.34
CA GLN A 108 30.74 36.23 51.74
C GLN A 108 31.74 35.56 52.69
N HIS A 109 32.20 34.34 52.39
CA HIS A 109 33.19 33.63 53.21
C HIS A 109 34.62 34.19 53.05
N ASP A 110 34.98 34.73 51.88
CA ASP A 110 36.31 35.33 51.62
C ASP A 110 36.51 36.74 52.24
N ARG A 111 35.52 37.30 52.94
CA ARG A 111 35.57 38.65 53.54
C ARG A 111 35.60 38.67 55.08
N GLN A 112 35.71 37.53 55.75
CA GLN A 112 35.97 37.42 57.19
C GLN A 112 37.39 36.95 57.44
#